data_AF-A0A497NNY2-F1
#
_entry.id   AF-A0A497NNY2-F1
#
_cell.length_a   1.000
_cell.length_b   1.000
_cell.length_c   1.000
_cell.angle_alpha   90.00
_cell.angle_beta   90.00
_cell.angle_gamma   90.00
#
_symmetry.space_group_name_H-M   'P 1'
#
loop_
_entity.id
_entity.type
_entity.pdbx_description
1 polymer ?
#
loop_
_entity_poly.entity_id
_entity_poly.type
_entity_poly.pdbx_seq_one_letter_code
_entity_poly.pdbx_strand_id
1 'polypeptide(L)'
;MHHDREFPDDFLWGTAMSGFQVEMGRGPIDPNSDWFKWVHDPKNIRLGIVSGDLPEDGPGFWELYHEDLLRAKRELNNNAIRLSIEWSRIFPNPTFDVPAKVVRDNRGDIERVDLSRSSMDYLEEKASKESVKRYREILEKAHELGLKVLLTIY
;
A
#
# COMPACT_ATOMS: atom_id res chain seq x y z
N MET A 1 22.37 -29.87 -25.85
CA MET A 1 21.04 -29.23 -25.83
C MET A 1 21.08 -28.18 -24.73
N HIS A 2 20.65 -26.96 -25.03
CA HIS A 2 20.94 -25.72 -24.28
C HIS A 2 20.55 -25.77 -22.80
N HIS A 3 21.52 -25.45 -21.93
CA HIS A 3 21.39 -25.21 -20.48
C HIS A 3 21.01 -23.74 -20.17
N ASP A 4 20.43 -23.00 -21.12
CA ASP A 4 20.23 -21.55 -21.00
C ASP A 4 18.86 -21.15 -20.39
N ARG A 5 18.45 -21.76 -19.29
CA ARG A 5 17.19 -21.39 -18.58
C ARG A 5 17.33 -21.28 -17.07
N GLU A 6 18.53 -20.97 -16.59
CA GLU A 6 18.75 -20.66 -15.17
C GLU A 6 18.62 -19.15 -14.96
N PHE A 7 17.91 -18.76 -13.92
CA PHE A 7 17.90 -17.38 -13.47
C PHE A 7 19.17 -17.10 -12.65
N PRO A 8 19.64 -15.84 -12.57
CA PRO A 8 20.70 -15.47 -11.65
C PRO A 8 20.39 -15.90 -10.20
N ASP A 9 21.42 -16.23 -9.42
CA ASP A 9 21.26 -16.68 -8.02
C ASP A 9 20.52 -15.66 -7.14
N ASP A 10 20.60 -14.37 -7.51
CA ASP A 10 19.97 -13.25 -6.82
C ASP A 10 18.64 -12.81 -7.44
N PHE A 11 18.08 -13.60 -8.37
CA PHE A 11 16.80 -13.29 -9.00
C PHE A 11 15.66 -13.30 -7.97
N LEU A 12 14.82 -12.26 -8.01
CA LEU A 12 13.73 -12.10 -7.08
C LEU A 12 12.45 -12.80 -7.56
N TRP A 13 11.97 -13.73 -6.74
CA TRP A 13 10.67 -14.38 -6.84
C TRP A 13 9.79 -13.88 -5.71
N GLY A 14 8.61 -13.38 -6.05
CA GLY A 14 7.74 -12.75 -5.07
C GLY A 14 6.30 -12.58 -5.51
N THR A 15 5.50 -12.16 -4.54
CA THR A 15 4.10 -11.79 -4.72
C THR A 15 3.97 -10.28 -4.62
N ALA A 16 3.10 -9.69 -5.45
CA ALA A 16 2.74 -8.29 -5.41
C ALA A 16 1.30 -8.14 -4.91
N MET A 17 1.09 -7.24 -3.96
CA MET A 17 -0.22 -6.94 -3.39
C MET A 17 -0.48 -5.44 -3.43
N SER A 18 -1.76 -5.05 -3.47
CA SER A 18 -2.22 -3.67 -3.30
C SER A 18 -3.19 -3.60 -2.12
N GLY A 19 -3.09 -2.52 -1.34
CA GLY A 19 -3.79 -2.38 -0.06
C GLY A 19 -5.30 -2.50 -0.24
N PHE A 20 -5.89 -1.71 -1.14
CA PHE A 20 -7.33 -1.74 -1.41
C PHE A 20 -7.88 -3.14 -1.76
N GLN A 21 -7.09 -3.97 -2.44
CA GLN A 21 -7.52 -5.32 -2.86
C GLN A 21 -7.43 -6.37 -1.75
N VAL A 22 -6.47 -6.25 -0.81
CA VAL A 22 -6.17 -7.35 0.11
C VAL A 22 -6.32 -7.01 1.59
N GLU A 23 -6.25 -5.74 1.99
CA GLU A 23 -6.19 -5.39 3.41
C GLU A 23 -7.53 -5.62 4.12
N MET A 24 -8.62 -5.22 3.48
CA MET A 24 -9.98 -5.33 4.02
C MET A 24 -10.50 -6.78 3.95
N GLY A 25 -11.55 -7.09 4.72
CA GLY A 25 -12.01 -8.47 4.97
C GLY A 25 -11.97 -8.87 6.44
N ARG A 26 -10.94 -8.38 7.15
CA ARG A 26 -10.77 -8.57 8.60
C ARG A 26 -10.13 -7.32 9.20
N GLY A 27 -10.65 -6.89 10.36
CA GLY A 27 -10.18 -5.66 11.02
C GLY A 27 -10.84 -4.39 10.45
N PRO A 28 -10.18 -3.22 10.57
CA PRO A 28 -10.76 -1.94 10.20
C PRO A 28 -10.90 -1.73 8.69
N ILE A 29 -12.09 -1.34 8.29
CA ILE A 29 -12.43 -0.86 6.93
C ILE A 29 -11.78 0.52 6.71
N ASP A 30 -11.30 0.78 5.49
CA ASP A 30 -10.90 2.12 5.06
C ASP A 30 -11.95 2.73 4.11
N PRO A 31 -12.88 3.56 4.64
CA PRO A 31 -13.91 4.19 3.81
C PRO A 31 -13.44 5.49 3.14
N ASN A 32 -12.19 5.91 3.33
CA ASN A 32 -11.75 7.28 3.01
C ASN A 32 -11.20 7.44 1.59
N SER A 33 -11.09 6.35 0.82
CA SER A 33 -10.66 6.42 -0.59
C SER A 33 -11.83 6.73 -1.53
N ASP A 34 -11.49 7.27 -2.69
CA ASP A 34 -12.40 7.42 -3.83
C ASP A 34 -12.88 6.06 -4.33
N TRP A 35 -11.99 5.07 -4.42
CA TRP A 35 -12.31 3.71 -4.82
C TRP A 35 -13.32 3.04 -3.90
N PHE A 36 -13.23 3.24 -2.58
CA PHE A 36 -14.24 2.72 -1.66
C PHE A 36 -15.62 3.28 -2.01
N LYS A 37 -15.74 4.60 -2.20
CA LYS A 37 -17.00 5.25 -2.58
C LYS A 37 -17.48 4.81 -3.97
N TRP A 38 -16.56 4.59 -4.90
CA TRP A 38 -16.86 4.20 -6.27
C TRP A 38 -17.52 2.81 -6.35
N VAL A 39 -16.98 1.83 -5.62
CA VAL A 39 -17.52 0.46 -5.60
C VAL A 39 -18.79 0.33 -4.78
N HIS A 40 -19.01 1.23 -3.82
CA HIS A 40 -20.23 1.31 -3.01
C HIS A 40 -21.35 2.13 -3.66
N ASP A 41 -21.10 2.87 -4.74
CA ASP A 41 -22.09 3.73 -5.35
C ASP A 41 -23.28 2.89 -5.90
N PRO A 42 -24.51 3.09 -5.40
CA PRO A 42 -25.65 2.28 -5.80
C PRO A 42 -26.01 2.40 -7.28
N LYS A 43 -25.64 3.52 -7.94
CA LYS A 43 -25.86 3.68 -9.38
C LYS A 43 -24.81 2.89 -10.16
N ASN A 44 -23.55 2.88 -9.76
CA ASN A 44 -22.49 2.07 -10.36
C ASN A 44 -22.82 0.59 -10.28
N ILE A 45 -23.29 0.12 -9.12
CA ILE A 45 -23.73 -1.27 -8.93
C ILE A 45 -24.93 -1.58 -9.85
N ARG A 46 -25.99 -0.77 -9.79
CA ARG A 46 -27.21 -0.99 -10.61
C ARG A 46 -26.94 -0.97 -12.12
N LEU A 47 -25.99 -0.15 -12.57
CA LEU A 47 -25.60 -0.06 -13.99
C LEU A 47 -24.57 -1.13 -14.41
N GLY A 48 -24.10 -1.98 -13.50
CA GLY A 48 -23.08 -2.98 -13.78
C GLY A 48 -21.71 -2.40 -14.12
N ILE A 49 -21.41 -1.18 -13.68
CA ILE A 49 -20.10 -0.54 -13.83
C ILE A 49 -19.07 -1.19 -12.88
N VAL A 50 -19.53 -1.66 -11.74
CA VAL A 50 -18.77 -2.46 -10.76
C VAL A 50 -19.51 -3.77 -10.48
N SER A 51 -18.81 -4.79 -9.97
CA SER A 51 -19.40 -6.12 -9.76
C SER A 51 -20.49 -6.15 -8.69
N GLY A 52 -20.43 -5.23 -7.73
CA GLY A 52 -21.24 -5.26 -6.51
C GLY A 52 -20.58 -6.00 -5.35
N ASP A 53 -19.43 -6.64 -5.57
CA ASP A 53 -18.59 -7.17 -4.49
C ASP A 53 -17.91 -6.00 -3.76
N LEU A 54 -17.80 -6.13 -2.44
CA LEU A 54 -17.27 -5.08 -1.58
C LEU A 54 -15.91 -5.48 -1.01
N PRO A 55 -14.93 -4.57 -0.93
CA PRO A 55 -13.59 -4.91 -0.48
C PRO A 55 -13.52 -5.26 1.02
N GLU A 56 -14.48 -4.82 1.84
CA GLU A 56 -14.65 -5.27 3.23
C GLU A 56 -15.04 -6.73 3.39
N ASP A 57 -15.42 -7.42 2.31
CA ASP A 57 -15.60 -8.87 2.26
C ASP A 57 -14.35 -9.60 1.70
N GLY A 58 -13.22 -8.87 1.60
CA GLY A 58 -11.95 -9.35 1.05
C GLY A 58 -11.18 -10.36 1.92
N PRO A 59 -9.89 -10.60 1.60
CA PRO A 59 -9.09 -11.65 2.25
C PRO A 59 -8.61 -11.27 3.67
N GLY A 60 -8.55 -9.99 4.02
CA GLY A 60 -8.22 -9.54 5.38
C GLY A 60 -6.74 -9.56 5.73
N PHE A 61 -5.85 -9.30 4.75
CA PHE A 61 -4.40 -9.23 4.95
C PHE A 61 -4.02 -8.26 6.08
N TRP A 62 -4.81 -7.21 6.34
CA TRP A 62 -4.53 -6.26 7.41
C TRP A 62 -4.35 -6.95 8.77
N GLU A 63 -5.17 -7.95 9.09
CA GLU A 63 -5.05 -8.75 10.31
C GLU A 63 -4.29 -10.07 10.09
N LEU A 64 -4.29 -10.61 8.87
CA LEU A 64 -3.67 -11.91 8.54
C LEU A 64 -2.24 -11.81 8.00
N TYR A 65 -1.65 -10.61 7.92
CA TYR A 65 -0.34 -10.37 7.30
C TYR A 65 0.75 -11.32 7.79
N HIS A 66 0.73 -11.68 9.08
CA HIS A 66 1.72 -12.57 9.67
C HIS A 66 1.65 -13.97 9.03
N GLU A 67 0.45 -14.52 8.89
CA GLU A 67 0.25 -15.83 8.26
C GLU A 67 0.53 -15.78 6.76
N ASP A 68 0.04 -14.76 6.07
CA ASP A 68 0.18 -14.65 4.62
C ASP A 68 1.64 -14.44 4.19
N LEU A 69 2.40 -13.61 4.90
CA LEU A 69 3.84 -13.45 4.66
C LEU A 69 4.61 -14.75 4.97
N LEU A 70 4.18 -15.51 5.99
CA LEU A 70 4.78 -16.80 6.31
C LEU A 70 4.54 -17.81 5.19
N ARG A 71 3.33 -17.88 4.64
CA ARG A 71 2.97 -18.72 3.49
C ARG A 71 3.77 -18.32 2.25
N ALA A 72 3.84 -17.02 1.95
CA ALA A 72 4.65 -16.51 0.86
C ALA A 72 6.12 -16.97 0.98
N LYS A 73 6.70 -16.88 2.17
CA LYS A 73 8.08 -17.30 2.41
C LYS A 73 8.27 -18.82 2.34
N ARG A 74 7.41 -19.60 3.00
CA ARG A 74 7.65 -21.03 3.26
C ARG A 74 7.01 -21.97 2.26
N GLU A 75 5.86 -21.61 1.71
CA GLU A 75 5.08 -22.47 0.81
C GLU A 75 5.37 -22.11 -0.65
N LEU A 76 5.53 -20.82 -0.94
CA LEU A 76 5.81 -20.33 -2.30
C LEU A 76 7.31 -20.07 -2.54
N ASN A 77 8.14 -20.19 -1.51
CA ASN A 77 9.58 -19.91 -1.56
C ASN A 77 9.91 -18.48 -2.05
N ASN A 78 9.03 -17.51 -1.77
CA ASN A 78 9.31 -16.12 -2.11
C ASN A 78 10.57 -15.64 -1.38
N ASN A 79 11.41 -14.90 -2.10
CA ASN A 79 12.52 -14.15 -1.56
C ASN A 79 12.26 -12.63 -1.61
N ALA A 80 11.16 -12.20 -2.23
CA ALA A 80 10.69 -10.82 -2.28
C ALA A 80 9.18 -10.69 -2.05
N ILE A 81 8.75 -9.52 -1.61
CA ILE A 81 7.35 -9.13 -1.56
C ILE A 81 7.20 -7.67 -2.01
N ARG A 82 6.19 -7.39 -2.83
CA ARG A 82 5.78 -6.03 -3.15
C ARG A 82 4.49 -5.70 -2.42
N LEU A 83 4.51 -4.60 -1.67
CA LEU A 83 3.36 -4.10 -0.90
C LEU A 83 3.07 -2.66 -1.32
N SER A 84 1.82 -2.20 -1.18
CA SER A 84 1.49 -0.78 -1.20
C SER A 84 1.10 -0.28 0.18
N ILE A 85 1.14 1.04 0.37
CA ILE A 85 0.59 1.74 1.53
C ILE A 85 -0.57 2.60 1.04
N GLU A 86 -1.73 2.50 1.69
CA GLU A 86 -2.90 3.30 1.34
C GLU A 86 -2.77 4.71 1.90
N TRP A 87 -2.75 5.71 1.03
CA TRP A 87 -2.72 7.11 1.43
C TRP A 87 -3.93 7.45 2.31
N SER A 88 -5.13 6.96 1.96
CA SER A 88 -6.36 7.18 2.74
C SER A 88 -6.30 6.64 4.17
N ARG A 89 -5.49 5.59 4.43
CA ARG A 89 -5.23 5.11 5.79
C ARG A 89 -4.22 5.97 6.55
N ILE A 90 -3.17 6.44 5.87
CA ILE A 90 -2.14 7.28 6.51
C ILE A 90 -2.68 8.68 6.81
N PHE A 91 -3.36 9.30 5.85
CA PHE A 91 -3.93 10.65 5.94
C PHE A 91 -5.43 10.62 5.60
N PRO A 92 -6.29 10.22 6.55
CA PRO A 92 -7.74 10.22 6.33
C PRO A 92 -8.33 11.64 6.26
N ASN A 93 -7.57 12.64 6.71
CA ASN A 93 -7.93 14.06 6.65
C ASN A 93 -7.00 14.83 5.71
N PRO A 94 -7.46 15.95 5.12
CA PRO A 94 -6.65 16.75 4.22
C PRO A 94 -5.35 17.26 4.85
N THR A 95 -4.29 17.35 4.04
CA THR A 95 -2.98 17.92 4.41
C THR A 95 -2.69 19.25 3.69
N PHE A 96 -3.72 19.90 3.15
CA PHE A 96 -3.60 21.12 2.33
C PHE A 96 -2.97 22.31 3.07
N ASP A 97 -3.06 22.31 4.40
CA ASP A 97 -2.53 23.35 5.27
C ASP A 97 -1.06 23.12 5.66
N VAL A 98 -0.44 22.03 5.22
CA VAL A 98 0.97 21.75 5.47
C VAL A 98 1.82 22.53 4.46
N PRO A 99 2.70 23.45 4.91
CA PRO A 99 3.55 24.21 4.01
C PRO A 99 4.55 23.32 3.25
N ALA A 100 4.57 23.43 1.93
CA ALA A 100 5.56 22.81 1.06
C ALA A 100 6.07 23.82 0.03
N LYS A 101 7.38 23.85 -0.21
CA LYS A 101 7.95 24.68 -1.27
C LYS A 101 8.03 23.86 -2.55
N VAL A 102 7.19 24.18 -3.52
CA VAL A 102 7.18 23.55 -4.84
C VAL A 102 7.87 24.47 -5.85
N VAL A 103 9.00 24.03 -6.39
CA VAL A 103 9.71 24.69 -7.50
C VAL A 103 9.22 24.07 -8.80
N ARG A 104 8.83 24.92 -9.75
CA ARG A 104 8.38 24.52 -11.08
C ARG A 104 9.31 25.07 -12.15
N ASP A 105 9.49 24.31 -13.22
CA ASP A 105 10.27 24.75 -14.37
C ASP A 105 9.49 25.76 -15.24
N ASN A 106 10.07 26.14 -16.37
CA ASN A 106 9.44 27.09 -17.30
C ASN A 106 8.22 26.54 -18.05
N ARG A 107 7.96 25.22 -18.00
CA ARG A 107 6.77 24.56 -18.57
C ARG A 107 5.67 24.37 -17.53
N GLY A 108 5.98 24.61 -16.25
CA GLY A 108 5.08 24.39 -15.13
C GLY A 108 5.18 23.00 -14.50
N ASP A 109 6.11 22.16 -14.97
CA ASP A 109 6.36 20.84 -14.40
C ASP A 109 7.04 20.98 -13.04
N ILE A 110 6.77 20.04 -12.13
CA ILE A 110 7.38 20.04 -10.79
C ILE A 110 8.85 19.63 -10.93
N GLU A 111 9.76 20.55 -10.64
CA GLU A 111 11.21 20.31 -10.63
C GLU A 111 11.68 19.83 -9.26
N ARG A 112 11.15 20.44 -8.18
CA ARG A 112 11.54 20.11 -6.80
C ARG A 112 10.43 20.38 -5.80
N VAL A 113 10.32 19.53 -4.78
CA VAL A 113 9.46 19.75 -3.61
C VAL A 113 10.34 19.70 -2.35
N ASP A 114 10.40 20.81 -1.63
CA ASP A 114 11.14 20.91 -0.36
C ASP A 114 10.14 20.98 0.80
N LEU A 115 10.24 20.04 1.74
CA LEU A 115 9.50 20.05 3.01
C LEU A 115 10.44 20.43 4.15
N SER A 116 10.05 21.45 4.93
CA SER A 116 10.78 21.83 6.13
C SER A 116 10.62 20.76 7.22
N ARG A 117 11.52 20.73 8.20
CA ARG A 117 11.38 19.83 9.35
C ARG A 117 10.06 20.06 10.10
N SER A 118 9.67 21.32 10.31
CA SER A 118 8.37 21.65 10.90
C SER A 118 7.18 21.18 10.06
N SER A 119 7.29 21.17 8.74
CA SER A 119 6.25 20.62 7.86
C SER A 119 6.15 19.10 8.00
N MET A 120 7.29 18.41 8.14
CA MET A 120 7.33 16.97 8.38
C MET A 120 6.75 16.60 9.73
N ASP A 121 7.11 17.34 10.79
CA ASP A 121 6.53 17.14 12.13
C ASP A 121 5.01 17.35 12.10
N TYR A 122 4.53 18.34 11.34
CA TYR A 122 3.10 18.59 11.22
C TYR A 122 2.36 17.50 10.42
N LEU A 123 2.99 16.93 9.38
CA LEU A 123 2.47 15.74 8.71
C LEU A 123 2.42 14.56 9.68
N GLU A 124 3.46 14.36 10.49
CA GLU A 124 3.46 13.29 11.46
C GLU A 124 2.29 13.44 12.45
N GLU A 125 2.01 14.64 12.97
CA GLU A 125 0.85 14.90 13.83
C GLU A 125 -0.49 14.59 13.16
N LYS A 126 -0.62 14.87 11.86
CA LYS A 126 -1.83 14.61 11.07
C LYS A 126 -2.04 13.14 10.68
N ALA A 127 -0.98 12.35 10.64
CA ALA A 127 -1.05 10.97 10.20
C ALA A 127 -1.79 10.09 11.22
N SER A 128 -2.56 9.10 10.74
CA SER A 128 -3.13 8.05 11.60
C SER A 128 -1.99 7.24 12.23
N LYS A 129 -1.83 7.38 13.55
CA LYS A 129 -0.77 6.69 14.30
C LYS A 129 -0.99 5.19 14.28
N GLU A 130 -2.23 4.74 14.34
CA GLU A 130 -2.63 3.35 14.28
C GLU A 130 -2.26 2.72 12.94
N SER A 131 -2.59 3.38 11.82
CA SER A 131 -2.28 2.89 10.48
C SER A 131 -0.78 2.89 10.21
N VAL A 132 -0.07 3.97 10.57
CA VAL A 132 1.40 4.04 10.46
C VAL A 132 2.05 2.91 11.26
N LYS A 133 1.57 2.66 12.48
CA LYS A 133 2.07 1.58 13.33
C LYS A 133 1.83 0.21 12.68
N ARG A 134 0.61 -0.06 12.17
CA ARG A 134 0.31 -1.35 11.52
C ARG A 134 1.16 -1.59 10.28
N TYR A 135 1.32 -0.60 9.41
CA TYR A 135 2.22 -0.76 8.26
C TYR A 135 3.66 -1.03 8.68
N ARG A 136 4.13 -0.41 9.77
CA ARG A 136 5.45 -0.72 10.34
C ARG A 136 5.52 -2.19 10.78
N GLU A 137 4.54 -2.70 11.52
CA GLU A 137 4.47 -4.10 11.95
C GLU A 137 4.52 -5.07 10.75
N ILE A 138 3.79 -4.77 9.67
CA ILE A 138 3.79 -5.56 8.42
C ILE A 138 5.18 -5.58 7.77
N LEU A 139 5.81 -4.41 7.65
CA LEU A 139 7.13 -4.26 7.01
C LEU A 139 8.24 -4.92 7.85
N GLU A 140 8.19 -4.74 9.17
CA GLU A 140 9.07 -5.42 10.12
C GLU A 140 8.93 -6.94 9.98
N LYS A 141 7.70 -7.44 9.87
CA LYS A 141 7.49 -8.88 9.71
C LYS A 141 8.06 -9.43 8.40
N ALA A 142 7.88 -8.71 7.29
CA ALA A 142 8.48 -9.11 6.02
C ALA A 142 10.01 -9.13 6.10
N HIS A 143 10.59 -8.15 6.79
CA HIS A 143 12.02 -8.06 7.02
C HIS A 143 12.55 -9.22 7.90
N GLU A 144 11.86 -9.56 8.99
CA GLU A 144 12.18 -10.70 9.86
C GLU A 144 12.20 -12.04 9.09
N LEU A 145 11.32 -12.19 8.10
CA LEU A 145 11.25 -13.37 7.25
C LEU A 145 12.33 -13.41 6.16
N GLY A 146 13.19 -12.38 6.10
CA GLY A 146 14.24 -12.24 5.09
C GLY A 146 13.68 -12.02 3.69
N LEU A 147 12.51 -11.39 3.57
CA LEU A 147 11.94 -11.00 2.28
C LEU A 147 12.51 -9.64 1.86
N LYS A 148 12.96 -9.53 0.61
CA LYS A 148 13.24 -8.23 -0.01
C LYS A 148 11.92 -7.49 -0.20
N VAL A 149 11.75 -6.37 0.50
CA VAL A 149 10.54 -5.55 0.39
C VAL A 149 10.69 -4.54 -0.75
N LEU A 150 9.72 -4.53 -1.65
CA LEU A 150 9.49 -3.49 -2.64
C LEU A 150 8.24 -2.71 -2.23
N LEU A 151 8.39 -1.44 -1.88
CA LEU A 151 7.29 -0.61 -1.41
C LEU A 151 6.77 0.29 -2.53
N THR A 152 5.47 0.26 -2.78
CA THR A 152 4.80 1.22 -3.67
C THR A 152 3.98 2.20 -2.87
N ILE A 153 4.13 3.49 -3.19
CA ILE A 153 3.44 4.58 -2.50
C ILE A 153 2.15 5.02 -3.21
N TYR A 154 1.97 4.63 -4.48
CA TYR A 154 0.74 4.73 -5.27
C TYR A 154 0.91 3.89 -6.55
#